data_AF-A0A0F9B094-F1
#
_entry.id   AF-A0A0F9B094-F1
#
_cell.length_a   1.000
_cell.length_b   1.000
_cell.length_c   1.000
_cell.angle_alpha   90.00
_cell.angle_beta   90.00
_cell.angle_gamma   90.00
#
_symmetry.space_group_name_H-M   'P 1'
#
loop_
_entity.id
_entity.type
_entity.pdbx_description
1 polymer ?
#
loop_
_entity_poly.entity_id
_entity_poly.type
_entity_poly.pdbx_seq_one_letter_code
_entity_poly.pdbx_strand_id
1 'polypeptide(L)'
;MGAALLLNKPFPGQSIIRGIIILPWIIPGVIAGYLWILLYDPQLGMFNRMLHDMGLIKSYVTWLADKRLALFSVILVAIWKGFPFSALMYMAALQGVNQELIDAATIDGAGKGRQFFYVVLPSISPVIRITLLLTSIWTFNYFEIIYVMTRGGPGNFTHIFPTYIYNLGFTQFRFGLAASYALITFAMLLILSLRYMRELDKRELLD
;
A
#
# COMPACT_ATOMS: atom_id res chain seq x y z
N MET A 1 0.94 3.23 10.54
CA MET A 1 0.91 3.88 11.87
C MET A 1 2.15 3.58 12.70
N GLY A 2 2.45 2.32 13.04
CA GLY A 2 3.62 1.98 13.89
C GLY A 2 4.95 2.58 13.39
N ALA A 3 5.23 2.44 12.09
CA ALA A 3 6.41 3.08 11.48
C ALA A 3 6.40 4.60 11.56
N ALA A 4 5.24 5.25 11.38
CA ALA A 4 5.11 6.69 11.50
C ALA A 4 5.43 7.18 12.93
N LEU A 5 4.97 6.45 13.96
CA LEU A 5 5.29 6.74 15.36
C LEU A 5 6.79 6.59 15.65
N LEU A 6 7.46 5.60 15.05
CA LEU A 6 8.91 5.42 15.18
C LEU A 6 9.67 6.55 14.48
N LEU A 7 9.26 6.92 13.26
CA LEU A 7 9.89 7.98 12.47
C LEU A 7 9.64 9.38 13.03
N ASN A 8 8.59 9.57 13.81
CA ASN A 8 8.27 10.85 14.45
C ASN A 8 9.20 11.16 15.64
N LYS A 9 9.80 10.15 16.27
CA LYS A 9 10.72 10.36 17.39
C LYS A 9 12.06 10.88 16.89
N PRO A 10 12.71 11.81 17.61
CA PRO A 10 14.09 12.19 17.31
C PRO A 10 15.03 11.03 17.64
N PHE A 11 15.87 10.63 16.68
CA PHE A 11 16.94 9.64 16.88
C PHE A 11 18.12 9.92 15.92
N PRO A 12 19.36 9.51 16.27
CA PRO A 12 20.52 9.76 15.41
C PRO A 12 20.37 9.06 14.05
N GLY A 13 20.60 9.79 12.96
CA GLY A 13 20.46 9.25 11.59
C GLY A 13 19.03 9.25 11.03
N GLN A 14 18.06 9.90 11.69
CA GLN A 14 16.66 9.96 11.24
C GLN A 14 16.46 10.36 9.77
N SER A 15 17.25 11.31 9.25
CA SER A 15 17.14 11.77 7.87
C SER A 15 17.53 10.68 6.87
N ILE A 16 18.55 9.87 7.21
CA ILE A 16 18.99 8.76 6.38
C ILE A 16 17.93 7.66 6.36
N ILE A 17 17.39 7.30 7.52
CA ILE A 17 16.33 6.27 7.61
C ILE A 17 15.08 6.71 6.85
N ARG A 18 14.65 7.97 7.00
CA ARG A 18 13.54 8.52 6.23
C ARG A 18 13.81 8.46 4.72
N GLY A 19 15.04 8.79 4.30
CA GLY A 19 15.48 8.65 2.90
C GLY A 19 15.39 7.21 2.39
N ILE A 20 15.90 6.24 3.15
CA ILE A 20 15.86 4.81 2.79
C ILE A 20 14.41 4.31 2.67
N ILE A 21 13.55 4.70 3.61
CA ILE A 21 12.15 4.27 3.62
C ILE A 21 11.41 4.77 2.38
N ILE A 22 11.78 5.93 1.83
CA ILE A 22 11.13 6.49 0.64
C ILE A 22 11.48 5.73 -0.65
N LEU A 23 12.62 5.02 -0.69
CA LEU A 23 13.14 4.41 -1.92
C LEU A 23 12.11 3.55 -2.68
N PRO A 24 11.35 2.63 -2.04
CA PRO A 24 10.35 1.81 -2.75
C PRO A 24 9.29 2.65 -3.48
N TRP A 25 8.92 3.80 -2.92
CA TRP A 25 7.89 4.66 -3.48
C TRP A 25 8.34 5.32 -4.79
N ILE A 26 9.60 5.77 -4.86
CA ILE A 26 10.15 6.49 -6.02
C ILE A 26 10.47 5.55 -7.19
N ILE A 27 10.82 4.27 -6.92
CA ILE A 27 11.15 3.29 -7.97
C ILE A 27 9.95 3.10 -8.90
N PRO A 28 10.09 3.20 -10.24
CA PRO A 28 8.99 2.91 -11.17
C PRO A 28 8.40 1.51 -10.95
N GLY A 29 7.08 1.34 -11.05
CA GLY A 29 6.43 0.07 -10.70
C GLY A 29 6.90 -1.11 -11.56
N VAL A 30 7.20 -0.87 -12.83
CA VAL A 30 7.82 -1.87 -13.72
C VAL A 30 9.17 -2.36 -13.20
N ILE A 31 10.04 -1.43 -12.77
CA ILE A 31 11.36 -1.77 -12.22
C ILE A 31 11.21 -2.53 -10.90
N ALA A 32 10.32 -2.07 -10.02
CA ALA A 32 10.00 -2.78 -8.79
C ALA A 32 9.53 -4.22 -9.06
N GLY A 33 8.68 -4.43 -10.07
CA GLY A 33 8.22 -5.76 -10.47
C GLY A 33 9.36 -6.68 -10.89
N TYR A 34 10.28 -6.21 -11.73
CA TYR A 34 11.46 -6.99 -12.14
C TYR A 34 12.41 -7.30 -10.98
N LEU A 35 12.67 -6.32 -10.11
CA LEU A 35 13.49 -6.54 -8.92
C LEU A 35 12.92 -7.67 -8.05
N TRP A 36 11.60 -7.68 -7.85
CA TRP A 36 10.96 -8.72 -7.05
C TRP A 36 10.86 -10.07 -7.75
N ILE A 37 10.75 -10.12 -9.09
CA ILE A 37 10.89 -11.38 -9.83
C ILE A 37 12.27 -12.01 -9.54
N LEU A 38 13.34 -11.21 -9.58
CA LEU A 38 14.70 -11.69 -9.29
C LEU A 38 14.84 -12.15 -7.84
N LEU A 39 14.28 -11.39 -6.88
CA LEU A 39 14.33 -11.76 -5.46
C LEU A 39 13.55 -13.04 -5.16
N TYR A 40 12.40 -13.23 -5.82
CA TYR A 40 11.54 -14.40 -5.68
C TYR A 40 11.99 -15.61 -6.51
N ASP A 41 13.11 -15.50 -7.24
CA ASP A 41 13.61 -16.63 -8.01
C ASP A 41 13.85 -17.86 -7.10
N PRO A 42 13.35 -19.05 -7.48
CA PRO A 42 13.45 -20.25 -6.65
C PRO A 42 14.88 -20.73 -6.43
N GLN A 43 15.84 -20.42 -7.31
CA GLN A 43 17.20 -20.98 -7.27
C GLN A 43 18.24 -19.93 -6.87
N LEU A 44 18.15 -18.74 -7.45
CA LEU A 44 19.11 -17.65 -7.33
C LEU A 44 18.62 -16.51 -6.45
N GLY A 45 17.33 -16.50 -6.10
CA GLY A 45 16.68 -15.41 -5.37
C GLY A 45 17.12 -15.33 -3.91
N MET A 46 17.54 -14.13 -3.49
CA MET A 46 17.97 -13.90 -2.10
C MET A 46 16.83 -14.07 -1.08
N PHE A 47 15.57 -13.93 -1.51
CA PHE A 47 14.42 -14.04 -0.60
C PHE A 47 14.26 -15.47 -0.05
N ASN A 48 14.38 -16.48 -0.91
CA ASN A 48 14.35 -17.89 -0.49
C ASN A 48 15.52 -18.21 0.44
N ARG A 49 16.74 -17.79 0.08
CA ARG A 49 17.93 -18.02 0.91
C ARG A 49 17.77 -17.41 2.31
N MET A 50 17.34 -16.15 2.39
CA MET A 50 17.14 -15.48 3.68
C MET A 50 16.12 -16.20 4.56
N LEU A 51 14.97 -16.62 3.99
CA LEU A 51 13.96 -17.35 4.75
C LEU A 51 14.43 -18.74 5.18
N HIS A 52 15.24 -19.40 4.35
CA HIS A 52 15.82 -20.71 4.68
C HIS A 52 16.85 -20.59 5.81
N ASP A 53 17.75 -19.60 5.73
CA ASP A 53 18.78 -19.36 6.75
C ASP A 53 18.19 -18.94 8.10
N MET A 54 17.04 -18.27 8.09
CA MET A 54 16.25 -17.95 9.30
C MET A 54 15.44 -19.14 9.83
N GLY A 55 15.46 -20.29 9.15
CA GLY A 55 14.70 -21.49 9.52
C GLY A 55 13.18 -21.38 9.29
N LEU A 56 12.72 -20.37 8.54
CA LEU A 56 11.29 -20.14 8.26
C LEU A 56 10.75 -21.06 7.16
N ILE A 57 11.61 -21.53 6.26
CA ILE A 57 11.27 -22.51 5.22
C ILE A 57 12.29 -23.65 5.21
N LYS A 58 11.81 -24.87 4.95
CA LYS A 58 12.66 -26.07 4.85
C LYS A 58 13.17 -26.35 3.43
N SER A 59 12.52 -25.78 2.44
CA SER A 59 12.82 -25.96 1.02
C SER A 59 12.52 -24.66 0.28
N TYR A 60 13.23 -24.41 -0.82
CA TYR A 60 13.01 -23.22 -1.64
C TYR A 60 11.62 -23.24 -2.27
N VAL A 61 10.95 -22.09 -2.22
CA VAL A 61 9.55 -21.94 -2.59
C VAL A 61 9.46 -21.24 -3.94
N THR A 62 8.56 -21.73 -4.80
CA THR A 62 8.24 -21.12 -6.10
C THR A 62 7.13 -20.09 -5.96
N TRP A 63 7.46 -18.93 -5.40
CA TRP A 63 6.53 -17.87 -4.99
C TRP A 63 5.51 -17.46 -6.05
N LEU A 64 5.92 -17.36 -7.32
CA LEU A 64 5.06 -16.88 -8.40
C LEU A 64 4.37 -18.00 -9.19
N ALA A 65 4.69 -19.27 -8.92
CA ALA A 65 4.16 -20.42 -9.65
C ALA A 65 2.94 -21.06 -8.96
N ASP A 66 2.81 -20.92 -7.64
CA ASP A 66 1.62 -21.35 -6.90
C ASP A 66 0.56 -20.25 -6.86
N LYS A 67 -0.72 -20.62 -6.98
CA LYS A 67 -1.84 -19.66 -7.04
C LYS A 67 -1.95 -18.77 -5.82
N ARG A 68 -1.85 -19.35 -4.62
CA ARG A 68 -2.03 -18.61 -3.37
C ARG A 68 -0.80 -17.79 -3.05
N LEU A 69 0.38 -18.37 -3.27
CA LEU A 69 1.64 -17.69 -3.05
C LEU A 69 1.84 -16.54 -4.04
N ALA A 70 1.45 -16.69 -5.32
CA ALA A 70 1.61 -15.62 -6.30
C ALA A 70 0.79 -14.37 -5.91
N LEU A 71 -0.47 -14.57 -5.50
CA LEU A 71 -1.31 -13.47 -5.02
C LEU A 71 -0.72 -12.84 -3.77
N PHE A 72 -0.30 -13.64 -2.80
CA PHE A 72 0.34 -13.15 -1.58
C PHE A 72 1.62 -12.36 -1.87
N SER A 73 2.50 -12.89 -2.72
CA SER A 73 3.75 -12.25 -3.13
C SER A 73 3.50 -10.91 -3.81
N VAL A 74 2.52 -10.82 -4.71
CA VAL A 74 2.14 -9.57 -5.36
C VAL A 74 1.60 -8.56 -4.35
N ILE A 75 0.75 -8.99 -3.40
CA ILE A 75 0.24 -8.14 -2.31
C ILE A 75 1.40 -7.61 -1.45
N LEU A 76 2.37 -8.47 -1.10
CA LEU A 76 3.53 -8.08 -0.31
C LEU A 76 4.35 -7.00 -1.02
N VAL A 77 4.56 -7.14 -2.33
CA VAL A 77 5.28 -6.13 -3.12
C VAL A 77 4.49 -4.83 -3.23
N ALA A 78 3.18 -4.90 -3.40
CA ALA A 78 2.31 -3.73 -3.42
C ALA A 78 2.34 -2.97 -2.08
N ILE A 79 2.32 -3.70 -0.95
CA ILE A 79 2.48 -3.11 0.39
C ILE A 79 3.87 -2.50 0.53
N TRP A 80 4.93 -3.22 0.16
CA TRP A 80 6.31 -2.72 0.24
C TRP A 80 6.50 -1.41 -0.54
N LYS A 81 5.94 -1.34 -1.75
CA LYS A 81 6.03 -0.12 -2.57
C LYS A 81 5.13 0.99 -2.05
N GLY A 82 3.90 0.69 -1.59
CA GLY A 82 2.93 1.69 -1.14
C GLY A 82 3.13 2.23 0.27
N PHE A 83 3.71 1.41 1.14
CA PHE A 83 3.93 1.69 2.56
C PHE A 83 4.63 3.04 2.86
N PRO A 84 5.70 3.44 2.14
CA PRO A 84 6.44 4.66 2.47
C PRO A 84 5.57 5.92 2.43
N PHE A 85 4.69 6.03 1.42
CA PHE A 85 3.79 7.17 1.29
C PHE A 85 2.91 7.31 2.54
N SER A 86 2.22 6.25 2.95
CA SER A 86 1.37 6.29 4.15
C SER A 86 2.16 6.55 5.42
N ALA A 87 3.35 5.95 5.56
CA ALA A 87 4.19 6.16 6.73
C ALA A 87 4.60 7.63 6.88
N LEU A 88 4.99 8.29 5.78
CA LEU A 88 5.37 9.70 5.78
C LEU A 88 4.20 10.63 6.02
N MET A 89 3.06 10.40 5.36
CA MET A 89 1.87 11.24 5.56
C MET A 89 1.42 11.22 7.02
N TYR A 90 1.43 10.04 7.64
CA TYR A 90 1.09 9.92 9.06
C TYR A 90 2.17 10.54 9.96
N MET A 91 3.45 10.40 9.62
CA MET A 91 4.54 11.03 10.38
C MET A 91 4.42 12.55 10.34
N ALA A 92 4.19 13.14 9.17
CA ALA A 92 4.01 14.58 9.01
C ALA A 92 2.79 15.08 9.81
N ALA A 93 1.67 14.34 9.76
CA ALA A 93 0.49 14.68 10.56
C ALA A 93 0.75 14.62 12.06
N LEU A 94 1.52 13.62 12.53
CA LEU A 94 1.89 13.48 13.93
C LEU A 94 2.74 14.65 14.45
N GLN A 95 3.49 15.33 13.58
CA GLN A 95 4.28 16.52 13.96
C GLN A 95 3.41 17.76 14.19
N GLY A 96 2.19 17.79 13.63
CA GLY A 96 1.24 18.88 13.81
C GLY A 96 0.29 18.74 15.01
N VAL A 97 0.42 17.68 15.81
CA VAL A 97 -0.45 17.47 16.98
C VAL A 97 -0.12 18.48 18.07
N ASN A 98 -1.13 19.20 18.58
CA ASN A 98 -0.94 20.17 19.66
C ASN A 98 -0.44 19.49 20.95
N GLN A 99 0.74 19.88 21.40
CA GLN A 99 1.36 19.34 22.61
C GLN A 99 0.57 19.68 23.87
N GLU A 100 -0.13 20.83 23.92
CA GLU A 100 -0.94 21.24 25.06
C GLU A 100 -2.07 20.23 25.34
N LEU A 101 -2.67 19.66 24.29
CA LEU A 101 -3.72 18.63 24.44
C LEU A 101 -3.15 17.33 25.03
N ILE A 102 -1.91 16.99 24.68
CA ILE A 102 -1.22 15.82 25.22
C ILE A 102 -0.86 16.03 26.69
N ASP A 103 -0.41 17.23 27.03
CA ASP A 103 -0.02 17.60 28.39
C ASP A 103 -1.24 17.67 29.31
N ALA A 104 -2.35 18.27 28.85
CA ALA A 104 -3.62 18.28 29.56
C ALA A 104 -4.13 16.85 29.83
N ALA A 105 -4.12 15.98 28.82
CA ALA A 105 -4.51 14.58 28.99
C ALA A 105 -3.60 13.83 29.98
N THR A 106 -2.32 14.22 30.08
CA THR A 106 -1.38 13.66 31.06
C THR A 106 -1.73 14.09 32.48
N ILE A 107 -2.12 15.35 32.68
CA ILE A 107 -2.60 15.88 33.97
C ILE A 107 -3.90 15.16 34.39
N ASP A 108 -4.79 14.87 33.45
CA ASP A 108 -6.03 14.10 33.67
C ASP A 108 -5.80 12.59 33.91
N GLY A 109 -4.54 12.14 34.01
CA GLY A 109 -4.19 10.75 34.28
C GLY A 109 -4.37 9.80 33.09
N ALA A 110 -4.48 10.31 31.86
CA ALA A 110 -4.56 9.48 30.67
C ALA A 110 -3.19 8.84 30.37
N GLY A 111 -3.09 7.51 30.45
CA GLY A 111 -1.89 6.77 30.01
C GLY A 111 -1.65 6.87 28.49
N LYS A 112 -0.45 6.49 28.03
CA LYS A 112 -0.02 6.62 26.61
C LYS A 112 -0.98 6.02 25.58
N GLY A 113 -1.64 4.90 25.91
CA GLY A 113 -2.66 4.30 25.04
C GLY A 113 -3.91 5.18 24.90
N ARG A 114 -4.40 5.74 26.01
CA ARG A 114 -5.54 6.67 25.99
C ARG A 114 -5.18 7.96 25.25
N GLN A 115 -4.00 8.53 25.51
CA GLN A 115 -3.49 9.69 24.76
C GLN A 115 -3.47 9.41 23.25
N PHE A 116 -3.00 8.23 22.85
CA PHE A 116 -2.97 7.86 21.44
C PHE A 116 -4.37 7.77 20.82
N PHE A 117 -5.30 7.02 21.41
CA PHE A 117 -6.61 6.77 20.80
C PHE A 117 -7.59 7.95 20.91
N TYR A 118 -7.49 8.78 21.95
CA TYR A 118 -8.45 9.85 22.22
C TYR A 118 -7.94 11.26 21.94
N VAL A 119 -6.62 11.46 21.82
CA VAL A 119 -6.04 12.77 21.49
C VAL A 119 -5.36 12.71 20.12
N VAL A 120 -4.30 11.90 19.99
CA VAL A 120 -3.44 11.89 18.80
C VAL A 120 -4.20 11.40 17.56
N LEU A 121 -4.84 10.23 17.64
CA LEU A 121 -5.50 9.60 16.50
C LEU A 121 -6.67 10.44 15.94
N PRO A 122 -7.55 11.04 16.78
CA PRO A 122 -8.55 12.00 16.30
C PRO A 122 -7.93 13.22 15.63
N SER A 123 -6.87 13.82 16.21
CA SER A 123 -6.20 15.00 15.65
C SER A 123 -5.64 14.78 14.24
N ILE A 124 -5.09 13.59 13.95
CA ILE A 124 -4.54 13.27 12.62
C ILE A 124 -5.56 12.57 11.70
N SER A 125 -6.80 12.37 12.16
CA SER A 125 -7.81 11.63 11.40
C SER A 125 -8.13 12.20 10.01
N PRO A 126 -8.09 13.53 9.75
CA PRO A 126 -8.27 14.07 8.40
C PRO A 126 -7.19 13.56 7.44
N VAL A 127 -5.93 13.57 7.88
CA VAL A 127 -4.80 13.08 7.06
C VAL A 127 -4.88 11.57 6.85
N ILE A 128 -5.31 10.80 7.86
CA ILE A 128 -5.54 9.36 7.71
C ILE A 128 -6.55 9.07 6.60
N ARG A 129 -7.68 9.76 6.61
CA ARG A 129 -8.76 9.58 5.62
C ARG A 129 -8.29 9.90 4.20
N ILE A 130 -7.65 11.05 4.02
CA ILE A 130 -7.12 11.47 2.70
C ILE A 130 -6.08 10.47 2.19
N THR A 131 -5.18 10.03 3.06
CA THR A 131 -4.15 9.04 2.69
C THR A 131 -4.77 7.70 2.32
N LEU A 132 -5.77 7.22 3.08
CA LEU A 132 -6.49 5.98 2.79
C LEU A 132 -7.24 6.05 1.47
N LEU A 133 -7.85 7.21 1.15
CA LEU A 133 -8.45 7.42 -0.16
C LEU A 133 -7.42 7.25 -1.26
N LEU A 134 -6.37 8.08 -1.25
CA LEU A 134 -5.40 8.14 -2.33
C LEU A 134 -4.76 6.76 -2.57
N THR A 135 -4.39 6.09 -1.48
CA THR A 135 -3.84 4.73 -1.55
C THR A 135 -4.84 3.69 -2.05
N SER A 136 -6.13 3.81 -1.73
CA SER A 136 -7.17 2.93 -2.28
C SER A 136 -7.35 3.14 -3.79
N ILE A 137 -7.37 4.39 -4.26
CA ILE A 137 -7.47 4.72 -5.69
C ILE A 137 -6.28 4.14 -6.46
N TRP A 138 -5.07 4.33 -5.93
CA TRP A 138 -3.85 3.79 -6.53
C TRP A 138 -3.79 2.27 -6.49
N THR A 139 -4.22 1.64 -5.40
CA THR A 139 -4.26 0.17 -5.26
C THR A 139 -5.23 -0.46 -6.25
N PHE A 140 -6.37 0.19 -6.52
CA PHE A 140 -7.32 -0.30 -7.50
C PHE A 140 -6.75 -0.31 -8.94
N ASN A 141 -5.84 0.64 -9.24
CA ASN A 141 -5.22 0.80 -10.55
C ASN A 141 -3.78 0.27 -10.61
N TYR A 142 -3.42 -0.69 -9.74
CA TYR A 142 -2.04 -1.15 -9.55
C TYR A 142 -1.53 -2.09 -10.66
N PHE A 143 -1.62 -1.64 -11.91
CA PHE A 143 -1.39 -2.44 -13.11
C PHE A 143 0.06 -2.93 -13.24
N GLU A 144 1.03 -2.03 -13.11
CA GLU A 144 2.42 -2.28 -13.50
C GLU A 144 3.03 -3.48 -12.78
N ILE A 145 2.96 -3.51 -11.44
CA ILE A 145 3.56 -4.56 -10.62
C ILE A 145 2.91 -5.91 -10.91
N ILE A 146 1.59 -5.96 -10.96
CA ILE A 146 0.83 -7.20 -11.16
C ILE A 146 1.13 -7.77 -12.54
N TYR A 147 1.09 -6.91 -13.56
CA TYR A 147 1.33 -7.30 -14.94
C TYR A 147 2.77 -7.78 -15.14
N VAL A 148 3.76 -7.07 -14.60
CA VAL A 148 5.17 -7.47 -14.73
C VAL A 148 5.46 -8.77 -13.99
N MET A 149 5.04 -8.88 -12.73
CA MET A 149 5.39 -10.04 -11.90
C MET A 149 4.70 -11.33 -12.33
N THR A 150 3.43 -11.26 -12.74
CA THR A 150 2.61 -12.47 -12.90
C THR A 150 1.77 -12.49 -14.17
N ARG A 151 1.56 -11.33 -14.82
CA ARG A 151 0.60 -11.16 -15.94
C ARG A 151 -0.82 -11.65 -15.59
N GLY A 152 -1.19 -11.69 -14.32
CA GLY A 152 -2.47 -12.23 -13.84
C GLY A 152 -2.45 -13.72 -13.46
N GLY A 153 -1.33 -14.42 -13.66
CA GLY A 153 -1.17 -15.83 -13.36
C GLY A 153 -0.80 -16.16 -11.91
N PRO A 154 -0.76 -17.45 -11.55
CA PRO A 154 -1.11 -18.59 -12.40
C PRO A 154 -2.62 -18.81 -12.48
N GLY A 155 -3.14 -19.16 -13.66
CA GLY A 155 -4.56 -19.47 -13.87
C GLY A 155 -5.53 -18.33 -13.56
N ASN A 156 -5.15 -17.08 -13.88
CA ASN A 156 -5.94 -15.85 -13.67
C ASN A 156 -6.14 -15.42 -12.20
N PHE A 157 -5.43 -16.03 -11.24
CA PHE A 157 -5.63 -15.77 -9.81
C PHE A 157 -5.14 -14.41 -9.30
N THR A 158 -4.25 -13.73 -10.03
CA THR A 158 -3.72 -12.42 -9.60
C THR A 158 -4.26 -11.26 -10.43
N HIS A 159 -5.19 -11.53 -11.34
CA HIS A 159 -5.79 -10.47 -12.16
C HIS A 159 -6.57 -9.46 -11.30
N ILE A 160 -6.25 -8.19 -11.52
CA ILE A 160 -7.12 -7.05 -11.21
C ILE A 160 -7.81 -6.54 -12.47
N PHE A 161 -8.86 -5.74 -12.34
CA PHE A 161 -9.63 -5.18 -13.46
C PHE A 161 -8.72 -4.62 -14.58
N PRO A 162 -7.76 -3.71 -14.33
CA PRO A 162 -6.84 -3.22 -15.36
C PRO A 162 -6.09 -4.33 -16.11
N THR A 163 -5.50 -5.29 -15.38
CA THR A 163 -4.72 -6.37 -16.00
C THR A 163 -5.59 -7.34 -16.80
N TYR A 164 -6.83 -7.56 -16.36
CA TYR A 164 -7.76 -8.45 -17.05
C TYR A 164 -8.32 -7.79 -18.32
N ILE A 165 -8.67 -6.49 -18.25
CA ILE A 165 -9.05 -5.69 -19.43
C ILE A 165 -7.93 -5.70 -20.46
N TYR A 166 -6.68 -5.51 -20.01
CA TYR A 166 -5.52 -5.56 -20.88
C TYR A 166 -5.37 -6.94 -21.53
N ASN A 167 -5.48 -8.03 -20.75
CA ASN A 167 -5.40 -9.39 -21.30
C ASN A 167 -6.49 -9.66 -22.35
N LEU A 168 -7.73 -9.26 -22.08
CA LEU A 168 -8.83 -9.39 -23.04
C LEU A 168 -8.57 -8.60 -24.33
N GLY A 169 -8.15 -7.34 -24.23
CA GLY A 169 -7.97 -6.46 -25.37
C GLY A 169 -6.71 -6.75 -26.19
N PHE A 170 -5.57 -6.93 -25.53
CA PHE A 170 -4.25 -6.94 -26.16
C PHE A 170 -3.60 -8.32 -26.24
N THR A 171 -4.12 -9.32 -25.52
CA THR A 171 -3.64 -10.71 -25.63
C THR A 171 -4.66 -11.61 -26.33
N GLN A 172 -5.94 -11.46 -26.00
CA GLN A 172 -7.01 -12.27 -26.60
C GLN A 172 -7.72 -11.60 -27.78
N PHE A 173 -7.43 -10.32 -28.07
CA PHE A 173 -8.07 -9.52 -29.12
C PHE A 173 -9.61 -9.44 -29.03
N ARG A 174 -10.16 -9.59 -27.82
CA ARG A 174 -11.59 -9.50 -27.51
C ARG A 174 -11.97 -8.07 -27.11
N PHE A 175 -11.80 -7.12 -28.04
CA PHE A 175 -11.98 -5.69 -27.79
C PHE A 175 -13.37 -5.32 -27.24
N GLY A 176 -14.43 -5.95 -27.75
CA GLY A 176 -15.79 -5.72 -27.28
C GLY A 176 -15.96 -6.05 -25.78
N LEU A 177 -15.44 -7.22 -25.36
CA LEU A 177 -15.45 -7.59 -23.94
C LEU A 177 -14.56 -6.67 -23.12
N ALA A 178 -13.33 -6.38 -23.59
CA ALA A 178 -12.43 -5.47 -22.89
C ALA A 178 -13.08 -4.10 -22.63
N ALA A 179 -13.78 -3.55 -23.63
CA ALA A 179 -14.52 -2.29 -23.50
C ALA A 179 -15.67 -2.38 -22.49
N SER A 180 -16.45 -3.47 -22.49
CA SER A 180 -17.52 -3.68 -21.50
C SER A 180 -16.96 -3.71 -20.07
N TYR A 181 -15.88 -4.46 -19.83
CA TYR A 181 -15.23 -4.51 -18.51
C TYR A 181 -14.65 -3.15 -18.11
N ALA A 182 -14.10 -2.38 -19.05
CA ALA A 182 -13.60 -1.04 -18.81
C ALA A 182 -14.72 -0.09 -18.37
N LEU A 183 -15.89 -0.11 -19.03
CA LEU A 183 -17.04 0.70 -18.65
C LEU A 183 -17.59 0.33 -17.26
N ILE A 184 -17.68 -0.97 -16.95
CA ILE A 184 -18.08 -1.43 -15.61
C ILE A 184 -17.11 -0.93 -14.54
N THR A 185 -15.81 -1.06 -14.81
CA THR A 185 -14.74 -0.61 -13.91
C THR A 185 -14.79 0.90 -13.69
N PHE A 186 -15.01 1.67 -14.77
CA PHE A 186 -15.18 3.12 -14.72
C PHE A 186 -16.40 3.51 -13.88
N ALA A 187 -17.56 2.87 -14.09
CA ALA A 187 -18.77 3.15 -13.31
C ALA A 187 -18.57 2.86 -11.81
N MET A 188 -17.89 1.75 -11.46
CA MET A 188 -17.57 1.44 -10.06
C MET A 188 -16.68 2.50 -9.43
N LEU A 189 -15.61 2.93 -10.11
CA LEU A 189 -14.71 3.97 -9.63
C LEU A 189 -15.42 5.33 -9.50
N LEU A 190 -16.30 5.66 -10.44
CA LEU A 190 -17.09 6.88 -10.39
C LEU A 190 -18.02 6.91 -9.16
N ILE A 191 -18.72 5.80 -8.87
CA ILE A 191 -19.58 5.68 -7.68
C ILE A 191 -18.76 5.85 -6.39
N LEU A 192 -17.60 5.19 -6.29
CA LEU A 192 -16.72 5.31 -5.13
C LEU A 192 -16.20 6.75 -4.96
N SER A 193 -15.77 7.38 -6.05
CA SER A 193 -15.29 8.76 -6.05
C SER A 193 -16.39 9.75 -5.63
N LEU A 194 -17.60 9.64 -6.18
CA LEU A 194 -18.72 10.51 -5.83
C LEU A 194 -19.16 10.33 -4.37
N ARG A 195 -19.17 9.10 -3.85
CA ARG A 195 -19.46 8.85 -2.43
C ARG A 195 -18.43 9.53 -1.55
N TYR A 196 -17.16 9.40 -1.90
CA TYR A 196 -16.10 10.02 -1.14
C TYR A 196 -16.16 11.55 -1.16
N MET A 197 -16.36 12.18 -2.33
CA MET A 197 -16.51 13.63 -2.42
C MET A 197 -17.66 14.14 -1.54
N ARG A 198 -18.81 13.44 -1.55
CA ARG A 198 -19.94 13.80 -0.68
C ARG A 198 -19.61 13.68 0.81
N GLU A 199 -18.73 12.77 1.21
CA GLU A 199 -18.29 12.65 2.60
C GLU A 199 -17.31 13.75 3.02
N LEU A 200 -16.53 14.27 2.06
CA LEU A 200 -15.64 15.42 2.28
C LEU A 200 -16.44 16.73 2.36
N ASP A 201 -17.31 17.02 1.39
CA ASP A 201 -18.10 18.26 1.34
C ASP A 201 -18.96 18.43 2.61
N LYS A 202 -19.54 17.33 3.10
CA LYS A 202 -20.31 17.33 4.36
C LYS A 202 -19.49 17.74 5.58
N ARG A 203 -18.16 17.65 5.53
CA ARG A 203 -17.27 18.00 6.65
C ARG A 203 -16.75 19.42 6.53
N GLU A 204 -16.43 19.89 5.33
CA GLU A 204 -16.13 21.32 5.10
C GLU A 204 -17.30 22.23 5.49
N LEU A 205 -18.54 21.72 5.46
CA LEU A 205 -19.73 22.43 5.94
C LEU A 205 -19.97 22.34 7.47
N LEU A 206 -19.23 21.49 8.18
CA LEU A 206 -19.37 21.26 9.63
C LEU A 206 -18.22 21.84 10.47
N ASP A 207 -17.10 22.20 9.83
CA ASP A 207 -15.95 22.91 10.41
C ASP A 207 -16.10 24.44 10.18
#